data_AF-U5W5E1-F1
#
_entry.id   AF-U5W5E1-F1
#
_cell.length_a   1.000
_cell.length_b   1.000
_cell.length_c   1.000
_cell.angle_alpha   90.00
_cell.angle_beta   90.00
_cell.angle_gamma   90.00
#
_symmetry.space_group_name_H-M   'P 1'
#
loop_
_entity.id
_entity.type
_entity.pdbx_description
1 polymer ?
#
loop_
_entity_poly.entity_id
_entity_poly.type
_entity_poly.pdbx_seq_one_letter_code
_entity_poly.pdbx_strand_id
1 'polypeptide(L)'
;MVAAADRRAIEQAWLASLVTRNQIRRSVWPRLTFLRHMPQHGFMPSQYFHPTYCGVCGMRESEEVVTSECLAGDAFWLRPIDTLWAGAAVEQFDGADDDHDVHRGRAVLEDIVDAIRSLPGSAQLTELNAALIGKLKSNKRERTVLLEALGYAGALPTAEYPSYATEFVSYDDANTRMPSQFYKKEWAYPVRFWTGVDGVDPARLPTGK
;
A
#
# COMPACT_ATOMS: atom_id res chain seq x y z
N MET A 1 7.98 9.50 -15.41
CA MET A 1 6.64 9.90 -14.92
C MET A 1 6.65 10.08 -13.41
N VAL A 2 7.05 9.08 -12.60
CA VAL A 2 7.19 9.19 -11.12
C VAL A 2 8.08 10.34 -10.63
N ALA A 3 9.12 10.69 -11.39
CA ALA A 3 10.11 11.69 -10.98
C ALA A 3 9.56 13.12 -10.83
N ALA A 4 8.41 13.44 -11.43
CA ALA A 4 7.78 14.77 -11.34
C ALA A 4 6.70 14.85 -10.25
N ALA A 5 6.35 13.74 -9.60
CA ALA A 5 5.32 13.72 -8.57
C ALA A 5 5.78 14.48 -7.32
N ASP A 6 4.94 15.38 -6.79
CA ASP A 6 5.20 16.05 -5.52
C ASP A 6 5.05 15.05 -4.37
N ARG A 7 6.16 14.38 -4.03
CA ARG A 7 6.24 13.42 -2.94
C ARG A 7 5.72 14.02 -1.64
N ARG A 8 6.07 15.26 -1.33
CA ARG A 8 5.73 15.89 -0.06
C ARG A 8 4.23 16.08 0.02
N ALA A 9 3.61 16.62 -1.03
CA ALA A 9 2.16 16.79 -1.09
C ALA A 9 1.42 15.45 -1.00
N ILE A 10 1.91 14.40 -1.66
CA ILE A 10 1.31 13.04 -1.59
C ILE A 10 1.41 12.46 -0.16
N GLU A 11 2.55 12.62 0.52
CA GLU A 11 2.70 12.18 1.91
C GLU A 11 1.79 12.98 2.86
N GLN A 12 1.67 14.30 2.67
CA GLN A 12 0.75 15.15 3.44
C GLN A 12 -0.71 14.72 3.22
N ALA A 13 -1.09 14.44 1.98
CA ALA A 13 -2.42 13.94 1.64
C ALA A 13 -2.73 12.58 2.27
N TRP A 14 -1.74 11.71 2.32
CA TRP A 14 -1.87 10.45 3.03
C TRP A 14 -2.12 10.67 4.53
N LEU A 15 -1.37 11.57 5.17
CA LEU A 15 -1.55 11.91 6.59
C LEU A 15 -2.93 12.50 6.85
N ALA A 16 -3.33 13.54 6.11
CA ALA A 16 -4.66 14.16 6.23
C ALA A 16 -5.79 13.13 6.01
N SER A 17 -5.58 12.15 5.12
CA SER A 17 -6.57 11.10 4.88
C SER A 17 -6.92 10.26 6.12
N LEU A 18 -6.03 10.18 7.12
CA LEU A 18 -6.28 9.39 8.33
C LEU A 18 -7.41 9.98 9.19
N VAL A 19 -7.61 11.30 9.11
CA VAL A 19 -8.69 12.01 9.83
C VAL A 19 -9.89 12.32 8.93
N THR A 20 -9.68 12.65 7.66
CA THR A 20 -10.76 12.97 6.72
C THR A 20 -11.44 11.74 6.14
N ARG A 21 -10.81 10.56 6.26
CA ARG A 21 -11.24 9.29 5.66
C ARG A 21 -11.27 9.33 4.11
N ASN A 22 -10.55 10.26 3.49
CA ASN A 22 -10.46 10.36 2.04
C ASN A 22 -9.57 9.23 1.46
N GLN A 23 -10.20 8.12 1.04
CA GLN A 23 -9.48 6.94 0.53
C GLN A 23 -8.75 7.22 -0.79
N ILE A 24 -9.29 8.11 -1.63
CA ILE A 24 -8.66 8.48 -2.91
C ILE A 24 -7.27 9.06 -2.63
N ARG A 25 -7.20 10.07 -1.76
CA ARG A 25 -5.93 10.68 -1.34
C ARG A 25 -5.01 9.67 -0.64
N ARG A 26 -5.55 8.83 0.25
CA ARG A 26 -4.79 7.77 0.95
C ARG A 26 -4.12 6.78 0.00
N SER A 27 -4.76 6.48 -1.12
CA SER A 27 -4.31 5.41 -2.01
C SER A 27 -3.10 5.79 -2.88
N VAL A 28 -2.74 7.08 -2.98
CA VAL A 28 -1.70 7.56 -3.90
C VAL A 28 -0.29 7.25 -3.41
N TRP A 29 0.01 7.45 -2.12
CA TRP A 29 1.34 7.20 -1.55
C TRP A 29 1.88 5.77 -1.73
N PRO A 30 1.12 4.69 -1.45
CA PRO A 30 1.62 3.33 -1.69
C PRO A 30 1.85 3.03 -3.18
N ARG A 31 1.01 3.59 -4.07
CA ARG A 31 1.18 3.48 -5.53
C ARG A 31 2.44 4.19 -6.02
N LEU A 32 2.70 5.40 -5.52
CA LEU A 32 3.95 6.12 -5.79
C LEU A 32 5.16 5.28 -5.37
N THR A 33 5.09 4.65 -4.19
CA THR A 33 6.21 3.84 -3.67
C THR A 33 6.51 2.64 -4.56
N PHE A 34 5.48 1.93 -5.03
CA PHE A 34 5.63 0.82 -5.97
C PHE A 34 6.19 1.24 -7.32
N LEU A 35 5.66 2.32 -7.90
CA LEU A 35 6.09 2.78 -9.22
C LEU A 35 7.55 3.24 -9.25
N ARG A 36 8.14 3.63 -8.10
CA ARG A 36 9.54 4.08 -8.02
C ARG A 36 10.55 3.02 -8.40
N HIS A 37 10.27 1.76 -8.05
CA HIS A 37 11.18 0.65 -8.31
C HIS A 37 10.76 -0.17 -9.54
N MET A 38 9.58 0.11 -10.10
CA MET A 38 9.07 -0.60 -11.26
C MET A 38 10.00 -0.45 -12.47
N PRO A 39 10.47 -1.56 -13.07
CA PRO A 39 11.25 -1.52 -14.28
C PRO A 39 10.36 -1.18 -15.48
N GLN A 40 10.93 -0.49 -16.47
CA GLN A 40 10.33 -0.42 -17.79
C GLN A 40 10.33 -1.83 -18.40
N HIS A 41 9.19 -2.26 -18.90
CA HIS A 41 9.01 -3.58 -19.52
C HIS A 41 7.88 -3.53 -20.57
N GLY A 42 7.95 -4.43 -21.54
CA GLY A 42 6.80 -4.76 -22.39
C GLY A 42 5.92 -5.81 -21.74
N PHE A 43 4.78 -6.15 -22.37
CA PHE A 43 3.97 -7.27 -21.90
C PHE A 43 4.78 -8.57 -21.95
N MET A 44 4.83 -9.28 -20.82
CA MET A 44 5.52 -10.56 -20.69
C MET A 44 4.54 -11.54 -20.06
N PRO A 45 3.98 -12.52 -20.81
CA PRO A 45 3.01 -13.48 -20.27
C PRO A 45 3.50 -14.13 -18.97
N SER A 46 2.58 -14.25 -18.00
CA SER A 46 2.84 -14.94 -16.74
C SER A 46 3.24 -16.39 -16.98
N GLN A 47 4.23 -16.87 -16.22
CA GLN A 47 4.69 -18.26 -16.27
C GLN A 47 3.95 -19.16 -15.28
N TYR A 48 3.30 -18.58 -14.28
CA TYR A 48 2.66 -19.30 -13.16
C TYR A 48 1.13 -19.12 -13.11
N PHE A 49 0.63 -18.04 -13.71
CA PHE A 49 -0.80 -17.71 -13.77
C PHE A 49 -1.27 -17.72 -15.22
N HIS A 50 -2.52 -17.29 -15.47
CA HIS A 50 -3.07 -17.29 -16.82
C HIS A 50 -2.22 -16.39 -17.75
N PRO A 51 -1.86 -16.84 -18.96
CA PRO A 51 -0.89 -16.15 -19.83
C PRO A 51 -1.37 -14.78 -20.33
N THR A 52 -2.65 -14.44 -20.15
CA THR A 52 -3.17 -13.10 -20.44
C THR A 52 -2.72 -12.05 -19.43
N TYR A 53 -2.16 -12.45 -18.29
CA TYR A 53 -1.58 -11.53 -17.31
C TYR A 53 -0.08 -11.38 -17.54
N CYS A 54 0.45 -10.20 -17.29
CA CYS A 54 1.88 -9.93 -17.34
C CYS A 54 2.55 -10.49 -16.08
N GLY A 55 3.59 -11.32 -16.23
CA GLY A 55 4.35 -11.86 -15.10
C GLY A 55 5.13 -10.80 -14.33
N VAL A 56 5.41 -9.64 -14.94
CA VAL A 56 6.11 -8.53 -14.29
C VAL A 56 5.16 -7.69 -13.43
N CYS A 57 4.06 -7.20 -14.00
CA CYS A 57 3.19 -6.21 -13.35
C CYS A 57 1.76 -6.70 -13.05
N GLY A 58 1.39 -7.89 -13.52
CA GLY A 58 0.06 -8.46 -13.31
C GLY A 58 -1.04 -7.86 -14.20
N MET A 59 -0.71 -6.92 -15.08
CA MET A 59 -1.68 -6.32 -16.01
C MET A 59 -2.07 -7.28 -17.12
N ARG A 60 -3.30 -7.16 -17.62
CA ARG A 60 -3.71 -7.90 -18.82
C ARG A 60 -3.10 -7.28 -20.08
N GLU A 61 -2.99 -8.08 -21.15
CA GLU A 61 -2.53 -7.62 -22.47
C GLU A 61 -3.46 -6.57 -23.14
N SER A 62 -4.56 -6.19 -22.51
CA SER A 62 -5.54 -5.25 -23.07
C SER A 62 -5.28 -3.80 -22.69
N GLU A 63 -5.58 -2.88 -23.61
CA GLU A 63 -5.60 -1.44 -23.41
C GLU A 63 -6.84 -1.02 -22.59
N GLU A 64 -6.80 -1.16 -21.27
CA GLU A 64 -7.79 -0.49 -20.42
C GLU A 64 -7.49 1.02 -20.37
N VAL A 65 -8.52 1.86 -20.40
CA VAL A 65 -8.41 3.30 -20.16
C VAL A 65 -8.87 3.59 -18.74
N VAL A 66 -8.03 4.21 -17.92
CA VAL A 66 -8.37 4.57 -16.54
C VAL A 66 -8.95 5.97 -16.49
N THR A 67 -10.23 6.08 -16.12
CA THR A 67 -10.90 7.37 -15.87
C THR A 67 -10.84 7.78 -14.40
N SER A 68 -11.23 9.01 -14.08
CA SER A 68 -11.29 9.47 -12.68
C SER A 68 -12.41 8.78 -11.88
N GLU A 69 -13.53 8.42 -12.51
CA GLU A 69 -14.61 7.65 -11.88
C GLU A 69 -14.14 6.23 -11.54
N CYS A 70 -13.39 5.63 -12.47
CA CYS A 70 -12.67 4.39 -12.25
C CYS A 70 -11.83 4.50 -10.98
N LEU A 71 -10.89 5.46 -10.90
CA LEU A 71 -10.00 5.68 -9.75
C LEU A 71 -10.76 5.84 -8.42
N ALA A 72 -11.87 6.60 -8.43
CA ALA A 72 -12.70 6.80 -7.24
C ALA A 72 -13.32 5.48 -6.72
N GLY A 73 -13.77 4.62 -7.62
CA GLY A 73 -14.28 3.28 -7.29
C GLY A 73 -13.19 2.32 -6.78
N ASP A 74 -11.96 2.46 -7.27
CA ASP A 74 -10.83 1.61 -6.89
C ASP A 74 -10.14 2.01 -5.59
N ALA A 75 -10.21 3.30 -5.22
CA ALA A 75 -9.53 3.84 -4.05
C ALA A 75 -9.83 3.07 -2.75
N PHE A 76 -11.04 2.50 -2.63
CA PHE A 76 -11.41 1.65 -1.51
C PHE A 76 -10.72 0.28 -1.52
N TRP A 77 -10.47 -0.28 -2.70
CA TRP A 77 -9.97 -1.64 -2.86
C TRP A 77 -8.47 -1.72 -2.76
N LEU A 78 -7.76 -0.64 -3.15
CA LEU A 78 -6.31 -0.63 -3.35
C LEU A 78 -5.90 -1.93 -4.05
N ARG A 79 -6.58 -2.25 -5.16
CA ARG A 79 -6.35 -3.50 -5.90
C ARG A 79 -4.83 -3.65 -6.06
N PRO A 80 -4.26 -4.81 -5.66
CA PRO A 80 -2.84 -4.99 -5.52
C PRO A 80 -2.14 -4.42 -6.75
N ILE A 81 -1.36 -3.41 -6.44
CA ILE A 81 -0.85 -2.31 -7.25
C ILE A 81 -0.94 -2.53 -8.76
N ASP A 82 -2.14 -2.27 -9.28
CA ASP A 82 -2.35 -2.18 -10.72
C ASP A 82 -1.52 -0.99 -11.24
N THR A 83 -0.63 -1.26 -12.17
CA THR A 83 0.37 -0.31 -12.64
C THR A 83 -0.25 0.87 -13.39
N LEU A 84 -1.26 0.60 -14.21
CA LEU A 84 -1.91 1.63 -15.01
C LEU A 84 -2.71 2.57 -14.09
N TRP A 85 -3.41 1.98 -13.12
CA TRP A 85 -4.17 2.71 -12.12
C TRP A 85 -3.26 3.46 -11.14
N ALA A 86 -2.11 2.88 -10.80
CA ALA A 86 -1.08 3.54 -10.02
C ALA A 86 -0.54 4.78 -10.73
N GLY A 87 -0.24 4.67 -12.02
CA GLY A 87 0.24 5.78 -12.84
C GLY A 87 -0.79 6.91 -12.88
N ALA A 88 -2.03 6.58 -13.27
CA ALA A 88 -3.12 7.54 -13.36
C ALA A 88 -3.40 8.24 -12.01
N ALA A 89 -3.38 7.52 -10.89
CA ALA A 89 -3.59 8.11 -9.57
C ALA A 89 -2.49 9.11 -9.16
N VAL A 90 -1.25 8.84 -9.54
CA VAL A 90 -0.11 9.74 -9.27
C VAL A 90 -0.13 10.95 -10.22
N GLU A 91 -0.48 10.74 -11.50
CA GLU A 91 -0.55 11.82 -12.50
C GLU A 91 -1.71 12.79 -12.28
N GLN A 92 -2.86 12.27 -11.84
CA GLN A 92 -4.05 13.07 -11.53
C GLN A 92 -4.02 13.64 -10.11
N PHE A 93 -2.96 13.39 -9.33
CA PHE A 93 -2.85 13.93 -7.99
C PHE A 93 -2.64 15.45 -8.06
N ASP A 94 -3.57 16.18 -7.46
CA ASP A 94 -3.53 17.63 -7.37
C ASP A 94 -3.98 18.11 -5.98
N GLY A 95 -3.49 19.29 -5.63
CA GLY A 95 -3.88 20.06 -4.47
C GLY A 95 -3.05 19.76 -3.23
N ALA A 96 -2.95 20.78 -2.38
CA ALA A 96 -2.47 20.65 -1.01
C ALA A 96 -3.63 20.27 -0.09
N ASP A 97 -3.32 19.56 1.00
CA ASP A 97 -4.27 19.37 2.09
C ASP A 97 -4.13 20.49 3.12
N ASP A 98 -5.15 20.62 3.95
CA ASP A 98 -5.15 21.52 5.10
C ASP A 98 -4.08 21.11 6.13
N ASP A 99 -3.20 22.05 6.49
CA ASP A 99 -2.09 21.81 7.42
C ASP A 99 -2.56 21.28 8.80
N HIS A 100 -3.73 21.71 9.24
CA HIS A 100 -4.30 21.26 10.51
C HIS A 100 -4.76 19.80 10.43
N ASP A 101 -5.37 19.36 9.33
CA ASP A 101 -5.68 17.94 9.10
C ASP A 101 -4.42 17.08 8.91
N VAL A 102 -3.37 17.60 8.25
CA VAL A 102 -2.07 16.92 8.16
C VAL A 102 -1.47 16.69 9.56
N HIS A 103 -1.49 17.72 10.43
CA HIS A 103 -0.97 17.62 11.78
C HIS A 103 -1.74 16.60 12.63
N ARG A 104 -3.09 16.63 12.57
CA ARG A 104 -3.93 15.64 13.27
C ARG A 104 -3.73 14.23 12.72
N GLY A 105 -3.56 14.10 11.40
CA GLY A 105 -3.23 12.83 10.75
C GLY A 105 -1.93 12.22 11.26
N ARG A 106 -0.91 13.05 11.53
CA ARG A 106 0.35 12.59 12.14
C ARG A 106 0.15 12.02 13.53
N ALA A 107 -0.65 12.66 14.38
CA ALA A 107 -0.96 12.14 15.70
C ALA A 107 -1.68 10.77 15.61
N VAL A 108 -2.60 10.61 14.66
CA VAL A 108 -3.25 9.31 14.40
C VAL A 108 -2.23 8.26 13.94
N LEU A 109 -1.25 8.64 13.10
CA LEU A 109 -0.21 7.72 12.67
C LEU A 109 0.68 7.28 13.85
N GLU A 110 1.06 8.19 14.74
CA GLU A 110 1.82 7.89 15.96
C GLU A 110 1.04 6.91 16.86
N ASP A 111 -0.25 7.15 17.07
CA ASP A 111 -1.14 6.25 17.82
C ASP A 111 -1.24 4.84 17.20
N ILE A 112 -1.24 4.74 15.87
CA ILE A 112 -1.23 3.48 15.14
C ILE A 112 0.10 2.75 15.36
N VAL A 113 1.22 3.47 15.23
CA VAL A 113 2.57 2.92 15.42
C VAL A 113 2.73 2.35 16.83
N ASP A 114 2.30 3.10 17.85
CA ASP A 114 2.40 2.65 19.24
C ASP A 114 1.49 1.45 19.52
N ALA A 115 0.31 1.38 18.90
CA ALA A 115 -0.56 0.21 18.99
C ALA A 115 0.10 -1.04 18.37
N ILE A 116 0.77 -0.90 17.22
CA ILE A 116 1.48 -2.02 16.58
C ILE A 116 2.68 -2.47 17.44
N ARG A 117 3.46 -1.52 17.99
CA ARG A 117 4.59 -1.82 18.90
C ARG A 117 4.18 -2.54 20.18
N SER A 118 2.94 -2.33 20.62
CA SER A 118 2.40 -2.95 21.83
C SER A 118 1.95 -4.40 21.60
N LEU A 119 1.95 -4.89 20.36
CA LEU A 119 1.59 -6.27 20.07
C LEU A 119 2.68 -7.25 20.54
N PRO A 120 2.31 -8.44 21.03
CA PRO A 120 3.30 -9.47 21.36
C PRO A 120 3.97 -9.99 20.08
N GLY A 121 5.19 -10.53 20.22
CA GLY A 121 5.91 -11.13 19.09
C GLY A 121 5.13 -12.25 18.37
N SER A 122 4.22 -12.93 19.08
CA SER A 122 3.36 -13.97 18.51
C SER A 122 2.19 -13.43 17.66
N ALA A 123 1.95 -12.12 17.66
CA ALA A 123 0.80 -11.52 17.01
C ALA A 123 0.75 -11.82 15.51
N GLN A 124 -0.46 -12.03 14.99
CA GLN A 124 -0.73 -12.31 13.59
C GLN A 124 -1.58 -11.19 12.95
N LEU A 125 -1.82 -11.27 11.65
CA LEU A 125 -2.47 -10.23 10.84
C LEU A 125 -3.87 -9.81 11.34
N THR A 126 -4.59 -10.72 12.01
CA THR A 126 -5.91 -10.38 12.60
C THR A 126 -5.75 -9.50 13.84
N GLU A 127 -4.76 -9.77 14.68
CA GLU A 127 -4.42 -8.92 15.84
C GLU A 127 -3.84 -7.59 15.38
N LEU A 128 -3.00 -7.59 14.33
CA LEU A 128 -2.52 -6.37 13.69
C LEU A 128 -3.67 -5.49 13.19
N ASN A 129 -4.64 -6.07 12.48
CA ASN A 129 -5.84 -5.33 12.05
C ASN A 129 -6.67 -4.82 13.24
N ALA A 130 -6.79 -5.62 14.30
CA ALA A 130 -7.56 -5.26 15.50
C ALA A 130 -6.89 -4.14 16.31
N ALA A 131 -5.56 -4.04 16.31
CA ALA A 131 -4.81 -2.99 17.01
C ALA A 131 -5.18 -1.56 16.54
N LEU A 132 -5.67 -1.43 15.31
CA LEU A 132 -6.11 -0.15 14.73
C LEU A 132 -7.57 0.20 15.07
N ILE A 133 -8.33 -0.67 15.76
CA ILE A 133 -9.70 -0.36 16.19
C ILE A 133 -9.70 0.82 17.16
N GLY A 134 -10.53 1.83 16.87
CA GLY A 134 -10.64 3.04 17.70
C GLY A 134 -9.53 4.06 17.46
N LYS A 135 -8.47 3.73 16.71
CA LYS A 135 -7.38 4.67 16.36
C LYS A 135 -7.76 5.61 15.23
N LEU A 136 -8.57 5.11 14.29
CA LEU A 136 -9.13 5.87 13.19
C LEU A 136 -10.52 5.35 12.83
N LYS A 137 -11.37 6.24 12.29
CA LYS A 137 -12.68 5.85 11.77
C LYS A 137 -12.52 4.94 10.56
N SER A 138 -12.76 3.65 10.75
CA SER A 138 -12.50 2.63 9.74
C SER A 138 -13.32 1.36 9.96
N ASN A 139 -13.62 0.64 8.88
CA ASN A 139 -14.06 -0.75 8.93
C ASN A 139 -12.86 -1.71 8.81
N LYS A 140 -13.10 -3.03 8.96
CA LYS A 140 -12.05 -4.06 8.88
C LYS A 140 -11.24 -3.99 7.57
N ARG A 141 -11.93 -3.79 6.44
CA ARG A 141 -11.30 -3.76 5.11
C ARG A 141 -10.43 -2.52 4.92
N GLU A 142 -10.90 -1.34 5.35
CA GLU A 142 -10.11 -0.10 5.30
C GLU A 142 -8.81 -0.22 6.11
N ARG A 143 -8.84 -0.90 7.26
CA ARG A 143 -7.64 -1.18 8.05
C ARG A 143 -6.69 -2.16 7.36
N THR A 144 -7.22 -3.20 6.73
CA THR A 144 -6.41 -4.14 5.92
C THR A 144 -5.69 -3.39 4.79
N VAL A 145 -6.42 -2.57 4.03
CA VAL A 145 -5.85 -1.78 2.93
C VAL A 145 -4.78 -0.80 3.43
N LEU A 146 -5.00 -0.15 4.56
CA LEU A 146 -3.99 0.73 5.19
C LEU A 146 -2.73 -0.06 5.56
N LEU A 147 -2.88 -1.23 6.19
CA LEU A 147 -1.75 -2.08 6.57
C LEU A 147 -1.01 -2.65 5.34
N GLU A 148 -1.71 -3.01 4.27
CA GLU A 148 -1.11 -3.40 3.00
C GLU A 148 -0.30 -2.25 2.39
N ALA A 149 -0.82 -1.02 2.43
CA ALA A 149 -0.09 0.17 2.01
C ALA A 149 1.20 0.39 2.81
N LEU A 150 1.16 0.22 4.14
CA LEU A 150 2.35 0.29 4.99
C LEU A 150 3.35 -0.84 4.68
N GLY A 151 2.85 -2.05 4.38
CA GLY A 151 3.68 -3.18 3.95
C GLY A 151 4.40 -2.89 2.62
N TYR A 152 3.69 -2.36 1.63
CA TYR A 152 4.31 -1.95 0.36
C TYR A 152 5.40 -0.90 0.55
N ALA A 153 5.17 0.05 1.46
CA ALA A 153 6.13 1.08 1.81
C ALA A 153 7.30 0.59 2.70
N GLY A 154 7.27 -0.67 3.14
CA GLY A 154 8.29 -1.22 4.04
C GLY A 154 8.18 -0.77 5.49
N ALA A 155 7.12 -0.05 5.87
CA ALA A 155 6.88 0.32 7.26
C ALA A 155 6.44 -0.89 8.12
N LEU A 156 5.91 -1.93 7.49
CA LEU A 156 5.72 -3.25 8.10
C LEU A 156 6.72 -4.21 7.45
N PRO A 157 7.97 -4.26 7.95
CA PRO A 157 9.01 -5.10 7.37
C PRO A 157 8.66 -6.57 7.52
N THR A 158 9.30 -7.40 6.70
CA THR A 158 9.21 -8.85 6.77
C THR A 158 10.59 -9.41 6.49
N ALA A 159 11.15 -10.20 7.41
CA ALA A 159 12.57 -10.57 7.38
C ALA A 159 13.06 -11.19 6.06
N GLU A 160 12.23 -12.02 5.42
CA GLU A 160 12.60 -12.76 4.19
C GLU A 160 11.98 -12.18 2.90
N TYR A 161 11.08 -11.21 3.03
CA TYR A 161 10.26 -10.73 1.93
C TYR A 161 10.48 -9.23 1.77
N PRO A 162 11.19 -8.77 0.72
CA PRO A 162 11.42 -7.35 0.51
C PRO A 162 10.13 -6.60 0.21
N SER A 163 10.08 -5.32 0.57
CA SER A 163 8.99 -4.44 0.17
C SER A 163 9.31 -3.66 -1.10
N TYR A 164 8.28 -3.07 -1.69
CA TYR A 164 8.41 -2.22 -2.88
C TYR A 164 9.11 -0.88 -2.61
N ALA A 165 9.47 -0.60 -1.35
CA ALA A 165 10.28 0.57 -0.99
C ALA A 165 11.80 0.33 -1.08
N THR A 166 12.23 -0.90 -1.36
CA THR A 166 13.65 -1.25 -1.52
C THR A 166 13.93 -1.81 -2.89
N GLU A 167 13.06 -2.68 -3.39
CA GLU A 167 13.21 -3.31 -4.70
C GLU A 167 11.86 -3.69 -5.30
N PHE A 168 11.84 -3.93 -6.60
CA PHE A 168 10.64 -4.36 -7.28
C PHE A 168 10.53 -5.89 -7.31
N VAL A 169 9.43 -6.40 -6.78
CA VAL A 169 9.08 -7.81 -6.83
C VAL A 169 8.04 -8.02 -7.94
N SER A 170 8.34 -8.88 -8.91
CA SER A 170 7.40 -9.14 -10.01
C SER A 170 6.07 -9.72 -9.53
N TYR A 171 5.01 -9.52 -10.30
CA TYR A 171 3.70 -10.10 -10.02
C TYR A 171 3.76 -11.62 -9.82
N ASP A 172 4.47 -12.31 -10.70
CA ASP A 172 4.66 -13.76 -10.62
C ASP A 172 5.35 -14.15 -9.31
N ASP A 173 6.44 -13.48 -8.97
CA ASP A 173 7.19 -13.76 -7.75
C ASP A 173 6.39 -13.43 -6.47
N ALA A 174 5.78 -12.25 -6.41
CA ALA A 174 4.99 -11.80 -5.27
C ALA A 174 3.76 -12.69 -4.99
N ASN A 175 3.18 -13.31 -6.02
CA ASN A 175 1.98 -14.15 -5.90
C ASN A 175 2.24 -15.66 -5.91
N THR A 176 3.43 -16.10 -6.32
CA THR A 176 3.85 -17.50 -6.09
C THR A 176 4.35 -17.69 -4.66
N ARG A 177 4.97 -16.66 -4.07
CA ARG A 177 5.29 -16.60 -2.64
C ARG A 177 4.00 -16.53 -1.83
N MET A 178 3.55 -17.68 -1.34
CA MET A 178 2.33 -17.81 -0.56
C MET A 178 2.61 -18.43 0.82
N PRO A 179 2.09 -17.86 1.91
CA PRO A 179 2.17 -18.48 3.22
C PRO A 179 1.38 -19.80 3.22
N SER A 180 1.81 -20.77 4.03
CA SER A 180 1.11 -22.05 4.15
C SER A 180 -0.30 -21.89 4.76
N GLN A 181 -0.48 -20.90 5.62
CA GLN A 181 -1.75 -20.61 6.28
C GLN A 181 -2.75 -19.94 5.33
N PHE A 182 -3.90 -20.55 5.12
CA PHE A 182 -4.93 -20.08 4.19
C PHE A 182 -5.38 -18.63 4.46
N TYR A 183 -5.63 -18.28 5.73
CA TYR A 183 -6.12 -16.94 6.10
C TYR A 183 -5.12 -15.81 5.83
N LYS A 184 -3.82 -16.12 5.68
CA LYS A 184 -2.81 -15.12 5.28
C LYS A 184 -2.79 -14.89 3.77
N LYS A 185 -3.30 -15.82 2.96
CA LYS A 185 -3.31 -15.72 1.48
C LYS A 185 -4.24 -14.62 0.97
N GLU A 186 -5.22 -14.19 1.77
CA GLU A 186 -6.13 -13.08 1.46
C GLU A 186 -5.48 -11.70 1.59
N TRP A 187 -4.29 -11.62 2.22
CA TRP A 187 -3.52 -10.39 2.35
C TRP A 187 -2.53 -10.26 1.19
N ALA A 188 -2.27 -9.02 0.80
CA ALA A 188 -1.28 -8.72 -0.22
C ALA A 188 0.16 -8.98 0.25
N TYR A 189 1.04 -9.25 -0.71
CA TYR A 189 2.49 -9.20 -0.50
C TYR A 189 2.92 -7.76 -0.15
N PRO A 190 3.92 -7.51 0.72
CA PRO A 190 4.63 -8.48 1.55
C PRO A 190 3.92 -8.74 2.89
N VAL A 191 2.97 -7.87 3.29
CA VAL A 191 2.39 -7.88 4.64
C VAL A 191 1.76 -9.23 5.01
N ARG A 192 1.33 -10.04 4.04
CA ARG A 192 0.87 -11.42 4.27
C ARG A 192 1.86 -12.30 5.04
N PHE A 193 3.14 -11.95 5.08
CA PHE A 193 4.19 -12.66 5.82
C PHE A 193 4.49 -12.07 7.21
N TRP A 194 3.94 -10.91 7.53
CA TRP A 194 4.21 -10.21 8.78
C TRP A 194 3.75 -10.98 10.02
N THR A 195 4.52 -10.82 11.09
CA THR A 195 4.26 -11.28 12.45
C THR A 195 4.64 -10.20 13.46
N GLY A 196 4.20 -10.35 14.71
CA GLY A 196 4.54 -9.40 15.78
C GLY A 196 6.04 -9.23 16.02
N VAL A 197 6.88 -10.22 15.68
CA VAL A 197 8.35 -10.11 15.76
C VAL A 197 8.89 -9.05 14.81
N ASP A 198 8.26 -8.87 13.64
CA ASP A 198 8.71 -7.92 12.63
C ASP A 198 8.45 -6.46 13.03
N GLY A 199 7.37 -6.22 13.80
CA GLY A 199 7.05 -4.90 14.33
C GLY A 199 6.74 -3.84 13.26
N VAL A 200 7.19 -2.61 13.48
CA VAL A 200 6.97 -1.46 12.59
C VAL A 200 8.24 -0.62 12.49
N ASP A 201 8.62 -0.25 11.27
CA ASP A 201 9.77 0.62 10.99
C ASP A 201 9.30 2.09 10.80
N PRO A 202 9.54 2.97 11.77
CA PRO A 202 9.13 4.37 11.68
C PRO A 202 9.90 5.16 10.62
N ALA A 203 11.09 4.71 10.19
CA ALA A 203 11.89 5.41 9.18
C ALA A 203 11.28 5.33 7.77
N ARG A 204 10.32 4.41 7.57
CA ARG A 204 9.63 4.16 6.30
C ARG A 204 8.24 4.80 6.24
N LEU A 205 7.82 5.49 7.29
CA LEU A 205 6.53 6.15 7.36
C LEU A 205 6.52 7.48 6.59
N PRO A 206 5.34 7.92 6.08
CA PRO A 206 5.22 9.21 5.43
C PRO A 206 5.49 10.32 6.43
N THR A 207 6.40 11.22 6.07
CA THR A 207 6.82 12.33 6.94
C THR A 207 6.09 13.60 6.57
N GLY A 208 5.71 13.79 5.31
CA GLY A 208 5.12 15.03 4.81
C GLY A 208 6.07 16.23 4.94
N LYS A 209 7.38 15.98 5.06
CA LYS A 209 8.45 16.97 5.14
C LYS A 209 9.27 16.96 3.86
#